data_AF-A0A1Q8VAQ3-F1
#
_entry.id   AF-A0A1Q8VAQ3-F1
#
_cell.length_a   1.000
_cell.length_b   1.000
_cell.length_c   1.000
_cell.angle_alpha   90.00
_cell.angle_beta   90.00
_cell.angle_gamma   90.00
#
_symmetry.space_group_name_H-M   'P 1'
#
loop_
_entity.id
_entity.type
_entity.pdbx_description
1 polymer ?
#
loop_
_entity_poly.entity_id
_entity_poly.type
_entity_poly.pdbx_seq_one_letter_code
_entity_poly.pdbx_strand_id
1 'polypeptide(L)'
;MAKKIVSHSGLRIQQALSKSGSDNVDKLVPKLAKTGPWNPWVVFRDSDTACPVELYRKLMSSTPPNPAFLLRIVHPMSEGWLMADAQSFSQYFKVPVNKIPADTETLTHAKRHLLSLCIKSRSVNIRNDVVRPDGTTGPLYAPRINDFAEKYWDVRTAAQNSPSLHRALARLEELRSFLLTR
;
A
#
# COMPACT_ATOMS: atom_id res chain seq x y z
N MET A 1 -2.87 -2.06 5.98
CA MET A 1 -1.61 -1.54 5.39
C MET A 1 -1.35 -0.07 5.71
N ALA A 2 -2.10 0.90 5.14
CA ALA A 2 -1.82 2.33 5.29
C ALA A 2 -1.62 2.79 6.76
N LYS A 3 -2.47 2.30 7.68
CA LYS A 3 -2.32 2.55 9.12
C LYS A 3 -0.95 2.13 9.66
N LYS A 4 -0.51 0.91 9.33
CA LYS A 4 0.78 0.35 9.76
C LYS A 4 1.95 1.21 9.28
N ILE A 5 1.92 1.68 8.03
CA ILE A 5 2.98 2.52 7.43
C ILE A 5 3.09 3.88 8.14
N VAL A 6 1.95 4.54 8.35
CA VAL A 6 1.92 5.85 9.02
C VAL A 6 2.39 5.73 10.47
N SER A 7 1.88 4.72 11.20
CA SER A 7 2.32 4.43 12.56
C SER A 7 3.80 4.04 12.66
N HIS A 8 4.32 3.28 11.69
CA HIS A 8 5.75 2.95 11.61
C HIS A 8 6.63 4.20 11.48
N SER A 9 6.11 5.26 10.85
CA SER A 9 6.79 6.55 10.71
C SER A 9 6.66 7.42 11.97
N GLY A 10 6.02 6.94 13.05
CA GLY A 10 5.80 7.70 14.29
C GLY A 10 4.68 8.75 14.20
N LEU A 11 3.87 8.71 13.13
CA LEU A 11 2.70 9.57 12.97
C LEU A 11 1.44 8.88 13.53
N ARG A 12 0.53 9.67 14.12
CA ARG A 12 -0.77 9.17 14.60
C ARG A 12 -1.88 9.55 13.63
N ILE A 13 -2.67 8.56 13.23
CA ILE A 13 -3.85 8.78 12.40
C ILE A 13 -5.02 9.23 13.27
N GLN A 14 -5.61 10.38 12.97
CA GLN A 14 -6.86 10.82 13.58
C GLN A 14 -8.08 10.25 12.85
N GLN A 15 -8.06 10.29 11.52
CA GLN A 15 -9.13 9.77 10.68
C GLN A 15 -8.54 9.00 9.49
N ALA A 16 -9.16 7.87 9.14
CA ALA A 16 -8.86 7.13 7.92
C ALA A 16 -10.08 7.19 7.00
N LEU A 17 -9.88 7.66 5.76
CA LEU A 17 -10.90 7.66 4.72
C LEU A 17 -10.63 6.52 3.74
N SER A 18 -11.55 5.56 3.68
CA SER A 18 -11.54 4.51 2.65
C SER A 18 -12.56 4.87 1.57
N LYS A 19 -12.16 4.86 0.31
CA LYS A 19 -13.05 5.02 -0.85
C LYS A 19 -12.98 3.77 -1.72
N SER A 20 -14.12 3.35 -2.23
CA SER A 20 -14.18 2.26 -3.21
C SER A 20 -13.75 2.79 -4.56
N GLY A 21 -12.75 2.15 -5.18
CA GLY A 21 -12.22 2.53 -6.49
C GLY A 21 -11.27 3.73 -6.46
N SER A 22 -10.28 3.69 -7.34
CA SER A 22 -9.26 4.74 -7.52
C SER A 22 -9.87 6.09 -7.87
N ASP A 23 -10.88 6.13 -8.73
CA ASP A 23 -11.46 7.37 -9.24
C ASP A 23 -12.05 8.24 -8.12
N ASN A 24 -12.54 7.62 -7.05
CA ASN A 24 -13.05 8.33 -5.89
C ASN A 24 -11.94 8.92 -5.02
N VAL A 25 -10.78 8.26 -4.96
CA VAL A 25 -9.57 8.80 -4.32
C VAL A 25 -9.02 9.97 -5.14
N ASP A 26 -8.92 9.80 -6.46
CA ASP A 26 -8.40 10.79 -7.39
C ASP A 26 -9.18 12.13 -7.31
N LYS A 27 -10.52 12.06 -7.20
CA LYS A 27 -11.39 13.24 -7.00
C LYS A 27 -11.15 13.98 -5.67
N LEU A 28 -10.62 13.30 -4.66
CA LEU A 28 -10.34 13.90 -3.35
C LEU A 28 -8.97 14.56 -3.28
N VAL A 29 -7.98 14.05 -4.03
CA VAL A 29 -6.59 14.53 -3.97
C VAL A 29 -6.49 16.06 -4.09
N PRO A 30 -7.11 16.74 -5.07
CA PRO A 30 -7.01 18.20 -5.17
C PRO A 30 -7.67 18.95 -4.00
N LYS A 31 -8.72 18.37 -3.40
CA LYS A 31 -9.40 18.97 -2.24
C LYS A 31 -8.54 18.87 -0.99
N LEU A 32 -7.95 17.69 -0.76
CA LEU A 32 -7.06 17.44 0.37
C LEU A 32 -5.75 18.23 0.25
N ALA A 33 -5.21 18.36 -0.96
CA ALA A 33 -4.00 19.17 -1.21
C ALA A 33 -4.18 20.66 -0.84
N LYS A 34 -5.40 21.19 -0.96
CA LYS A 34 -5.74 22.59 -0.65
C LYS A 34 -6.12 22.85 0.82
N THR A 35 -6.08 21.83 1.68
CA THR A 35 -6.24 22.02 3.12
C THR A 35 -5.10 22.86 3.71
N GLY A 36 -5.25 23.34 4.95
CA GLY A 36 -4.18 24.05 5.65
C GLY A 36 -3.23 23.10 6.39
N PRO A 37 -2.03 23.58 6.79
CA PRO A 37 -1.07 22.77 7.56
C PRO A 37 -1.61 22.22 8.89
N TRP A 38 -2.66 22.85 9.45
CA TRP A 38 -3.38 22.37 10.65
C TRP A 38 -4.24 21.13 10.40
N ASN A 39 -4.42 20.72 9.14
CA ASN A 39 -5.17 19.52 8.75
C ASN A 39 -4.36 18.69 7.74
N PRO A 40 -3.25 18.06 8.17
CA PRO A 40 -2.36 17.31 7.28
C PRO A 40 -3.04 16.07 6.73
N TRP A 41 -2.75 15.75 5.46
CA TRP A 41 -3.29 14.57 4.77
C TRP A 41 -2.20 13.77 4.08
N VAL A 42 -2.24 12.46 4.28
CA VAL A 42 -1.44 11.50 3.51
C VAL A 42 -2.39 10.65 2.68
N VAL A 43 -2.15 10.60 1.37
CA VAL A 43 -2.89 9.78 0.42
C VAL A 43 -1.96 8.74 -0.18
N PHE A 44 -2.34 7.47 -0.07
CA PHE A 44 -1.72 6.37 -0.81
C PHE A 44 -2.63 6.00 -1.98
N ARG A 45 -2.06 5.96 -3.19
CA ARG A 45 -2.78 5.58 -4.41
C ARG A 45 -1.93 4.59 -5.20
N ASP A 46 -2.45 3.40 -5.45
CA ASP A 46 -1.84 2.42 -6.35
C ASP A 46 -1.58 3.04 -7.74
N SER A 47 -0.55 2.61 -8.47
CA SER A 47 -0.38 3.04 -9.85
C SER A 47 -1.19 2.17 -10.81
N ASP A 48 -1.56 0.97 -10.37
CA ASP A 48 -2.05 -0.12 -11.21
C ASP A 48 -1.08 -0.31 -12.38
N THR A 49 -1.55 -0.14 -13.61
CA THR A 49 -0.76 -0.22 -14.84
C THR A 49 -0.23 1.14 -15.31
N ALA A 50 -0.56 2.24 -14.63
CA ALA A 50 -0.10 3.58 -15.02
C ALA A 50 1.34 3.85 -14.57
N CYS A 51 2.03 4.74 -15.29
CA CYS A 51 3.32 5.28 -14.86
C CYS A 51 3.13 6.08 -13.55
N PRO A 52 3.83 5.75 -12.44
CA PRO A 52 3.66 6.44 -11.17
C PRO A 52 3.95 7.95 -11.24
N VAL A 53 4.90 8.35 -12.10
CA VAL A 53 5.30 9.75 -12.26
C VAL A 53 4.22 10.54 -13.00
N GLU A 54 3.68 9.98 -14.08
CA GLU A 54 2.61 10.62 -14.86
C GLU A 54 1.31 10.70 -14.03
N LEU A 55 0.98 9.63 -13.29
CA LEU A 55 -0.17 9.61 -12.40
C LEU A 55 -0.04 10.69 -11.32
N TYR A 56 1.14 10.82 -10.69
CA TYR A 56 1.40 11.87 -9.72
C TYR A 56 1.20 13.26 -10.34
N ARG A 57 1.81 13.54 -11.51
CA ARG A 57 1.66 14.83 -12.21
C ARG A 57 0.22 15.14 -12.56
N LYS A 58 -0.54 14.15 -13.04
CA LYS A 58 -1.97 14.29 -13.34
C LYS A 58 -2.76 14.69 -12.11
N LEU A 59 -2.58 13.98 -10.99
CA LEU A 59 -3.32 14.23 -9.75
C LEU A 59 -2.92 15.54 -9.05
N MET A 60 -1.69 16.00 -9.27
CA MET A 60 -1.12 17.22 -8.69
C MET A 60 -1.09 18.40 -9.67
N SER A 61 -1.78 18.30 -10.82
CA SER A 61 -1.74 19.32 -11.88
C SER A 61 -2.38 20.65 -11.50
N SER A 62 -3.14 20.70 -10.40
CA SER A 62 -3.70 21.94 -9.85
C SER A 62 -2.68 22.75 -9.04
N THR A 63 -3.14 23.82 -8.38
CA THR A 63 -2.40 24.64 -7.40
C THR A 63 -1.43 23.83 -6.54
N PRO A 64 -0.22 24.37 -6.20
CA PRO A 64 0.72 23.70 -5.32
C PRO A 64 0.05 23.20 -4.03
N PRO A 65 0.32 21.95 -3.60
CA PRO A 65 -0.23 21.44 -2.36
C PRO A 65 0.27 22.24 -1.17
N ASN A 66 -0.50 22.24 -0.08
CA ASN A 66 0.01 22.72 1.18
C ASN A 66 1.22 21.87 1.66
N PRO A 67 2.16 22.44 2.43
CA PRO A 67 3.37 21.73 2.86
C PRO A 67 3.14 20.49 3.73
N ALA A 68 1.94 20.34 4.31
CA ALA A 68 1.56 19.21 5.16
C ALA A 68 0.71 18.16 4.42
N PHE A 69 0.64 18.24 3.09
CA PHE A 69 -0.01 17.25 2.24
C PHE A 69 1.02 16.34 1.57
N LEU A 70 0.76 15.03 1.59
CA LEU A 70 1.60 14.04 0.94
C LEU A 70 0.77 13.08 0.08
N LEU A 71 1.00 13.09 -1.23
CA LEU A 71 0.55 12.05 -2.14
C LEU A 71 1.68 11.05 -2.40
N ARG A 72 1.44 9.77 -2.09
CA ARG A 72 2.35 8.67 -2.40
C ARG A 72 1.71 7.70 -3.39
N ILE A 73 2.33 7.58 -4.56
CA ILE A 73 1.97 6.55 -5.52
C ILE A 73 2.65 5.23 -5.13
N VAL A 74 1.83 4.20 -4.95
CA VAL A 74 2.23 2.83 -4.61
C VAL A 74 2.43 2.07 -5.92
N HIS A 75 3.58 1.44 -6.13
CA HIS A 75 3.87 0.77 -7.41
C HIS A 75 4.09 -0.74 -7.24
N PRO A 76 3.49 -1.58 -8.12
CA PRO A 76 2.33 -1.27 -8.96
C PRO A 76 1.05 -1.10 -8.15
N MET A 77 0.93 -1.85 -7.05
CA MET A 77 -0.24 -1.91 -6.17
C MET A 77 0.20 -2.21 -4.75
N SER A 78 -0.66 -1.94 -3.78
CA SER A 78 -0.43 -2.21 -2.36
C SER A 78 -0.07 -3.67 -2.05
N GLU A 79 -0.58 -4.63 -2.82
CA GLU A 79 -0.19 -6.04 -2.67
C GLU A 79 1.30 -6.28 -2.94
N GLY A 80 1.96 -5.47 -3.78
CA GLY A 80 3.39 -5.53 -4.01
C GLY A 80 4.17 -5.22 -2.73
N TRP A 81 3.80 -4.14 -2.04
CA TRP A 81 4.40 -3.78 -0.74
C TRP A 81 4.24 -4.87 0.31
N LEU A 82 3.11 -5.57 0.32
CA LEU A 82 2.87 -6.68 1.25
C LEU A 82 3.76 -7.89 0.94
N MET A 83 3.94 -8.23 -0.34
CA MET A 83 4.78 -9.34 -0.79
C MET A 83 6.28 -9.05 -0.65
N ALA A 84 6.69 -7.78 -0.60
CA ALA A 84 8.08 -7.37 -0.44
C ALA A 84 8.71 -7.82 0.90
N ASP A 85 7.87 -8.13 1.91
CA ASP A 85 8.28 -8.92 3.08
C ASP A 85 7.99 -10.41 2.84
N ALA A 86 8.85 -11.04 2.02
CA ALA A 86 8.62 -12.39 1.52
C ALA A 86 8.55 -13.45 2.64
N GLN A 87 9.33 -13.28 3.72
CA GLN A 87 9.38 -14.26 4.81
C GLN A 87 8.08 -14.25 5.61
N SER A 88 7.63 -13.10 6.11
CA SER A 88 6.37 -13.03 6.86
C SER A 88 5.18 -13.36 5.98
N PHE A 89 5.21 -12.93 4.70
CA PHE A 89 4.18 -13.28 3.73
C PHE A 89 4.09 -14.80 3.54
N SER A 90 5.21 -15.48 3.31
CA SER A 90 5.28 -16.94 3.16
C SER A 90 4.74 -17.66 4.40
N GLN A 91 5.13 -17.20 5.59
CA GLN A 91 4.71 -17.79 6.86
C GLN A 91 3.22 -17.61 7.14
N TYR A 92 2.65 -16.45 6.85
CA TYR A 92 1.24 -16.16 7.06
C TYR A 92 0.35 -16.87 6.04
N PHE A 93 0.61 -16.67 4.74
CA PHE A 93 -0.21 -17.23 3.66
C PHE A 93 0.12 -18.70 3.36
N LYS A 94 1.11 -19.30 4.03
CA LYS A 94 1.54 -20.70 3.88
C LYS A 94 1.91 -21.07 2.43
N VAL A 95 2.50 -20.13 1.71
CA VAL A 95 3.04 -20.31 0.36
C VAL A 95 4.56 -20.49 0.40
N PRO A 96 5.20 -21.23 -0.53
CA PRO A 96 6.65 -21.35 -0.56
C PRO A 96 7.32 -20.00 -0.81
N VAL A 97 8.29 -19.61 0.03
CA VAL A 97 8.97 -18.30 -0.07
C VAL A 97 9.68 -18.12 -1.42
N ASN A 98 10.25 -19.18 -1.98
CA ASN A 98 10.93 -19.17 -3.28
C ASN A 98 9.99 -18.97 -4.49
N LYS A 99 8.66 -18.93 -4.27
CA LYS A 99 7.68 -18.56 -5.29
C LYS A 99 7.30 -17.09 -5.22
N ILE A 100 7.67 -16.38 -4.15
CA ILE A 100 7.47 -14.95 -4.03
C ILE A 100 8.58 -14.25 -4.84
N PRO A 101 8.24 -13.33 -5.77
CA PRO A 101 9.22 -12.59 -6.54
C PRO A 101 10.17 -11.80 -5.63
N ALA A 102 11.45 -11.79 -5.97
CA ALA A 102 12.43 -10.96 -5.27
C ALA A 102 12.15 -9.46 -5.47
N ASP A 103 11.75 -9.07 -6.69
CA ASP A 103 11.28 -7.74 -7.02
C ASP A 103 9.78 -7.78 -7.32
N THR A 104 8.97 -7.21 -6.42
CA THR A 104 7.52 -7.14 -6.57
C THR A 104 7.07 -5.98 -7.45
N GLU A 105 7.96 -5.04 -7.76
CA GLU A 105 7.62 -3.83 -8.51
C GLU A 105 7.58 -4.11 -10.02
N THR A 106 8.23 -5.18 -10.49
CA THR A 106 8.13 -5.65 -11.88
C THR A 106 6.84 -6.41 -12.19
N LEU A 107 5.98 -6.63 -11.19
CA LEU A 107 4.73 -7.35 -11.39
C LEU A 107 3.74 -6.51 -12.20
N THR A 108 3.22 -7.06 -13.29
CA THR A 108 2.17 -6.38 -14.08
C THR A 108 0.90 -6.15 -13.26
N HIS A 109 0.57 -7.07 -12.34
CA HIS A 109 -0.61 -6.97 -11.49
C HIS A 109 -0.40 -7.70 -10.16
N ALA A 110 0.10 -6.99 -9.15
CA ALA A 110 0.51 -7.60 -7.87
C ALA A 110 -0.63 -8.36 -7.16
N LYS A 111 -1.87 -7.84 -7.19
CA LYS A 111 -3.03 -8.55 -6.64
C LYS A 111 -3.29 -9.91 -7.28
N ARG A 112 -3.27 -10.00 -8.62
CA ARG A 112 -3.45 -11.29 -9.31
C ARG A 112 -2.32 -12.25 -8.99
N HIS A 113 -1.09 -11.73 -8.89
CA HIS A 113 0.05 -12.55 -8.51
C HIS A 113 -0.12 -13.13 -7.09
N LEU A 114 -0.48 -12.29 -6.12
CA LEU A 114 -0.81 -12.68 -4.75
C LEU A 114 -1.87 -13.79 -4.72
N LEU A 115 -2.99 -13.61 -5.45
CA LEU A 115 -4.04 -14.62 -5.53
C LEU A 115 -3.53 -15.95 -6.13
N SER A 116 -2.66 -15.90 -7.15
CA SER A 116 -2.06 -17.09 -7.76
C SER A 116 -1.05 -17.82 -6.86
N LEU A 117 -0.44 -17.12 -5.90
CA LEU A 117 0.33 -17.75 -4.83
C LEU A 117 -0.62 -18.42 -3.83
N CYS A 118 -1.65 -17.70 -3.39
CA CYS A 118 -2.59 -18.17 -2.38
C CYS A 118 -3.41 -19.37 -2.85
N ILE A 119 -3.73 -19.50 -4.14
CA ILE A 119 -4.47 -20.67 -4.67
C ILE A 119 -3.67 -21.97 -4.53
N LYS A 120 -2.34 -21.86 -4.46
CA LYS A 120 -1.39 -22.97 -4.24
C LYS A 120 -0.92 -23.05 -2.78
N SER A 121 -1.54 -22.30 -1.87
CA SER A 121 -1.21 -22.34 -0.44
C SER A 121 -1.38 -23.75 0.11
N ARG A 122 -0.52 -24.15 1.05
CA ARG A 122 -0.66 -25.42 1.78
C ARG A 122 -1.82 -25.41 2.78
N SER A 123 -2.35 -24.23 3.13
CA SER A 123 -3.50 -24.09 4.02
C SER A 123 -4.81 -24.06 3.25
N VAL A 124 -5.71 -25.02 3.53
CA VAL A 124 -7.10 -25.02 3.03
C VAL A 124 -7.80 -23.71 3.36
N ASN A 125 -7.63 -23.19 4.57
CA ASN A 125 -8.27 -21.95 4.99
C ASN A 125 -7.80 -20.77 4.14
N ILE A 126 -6.49 -20.63 3.90
CA ILE A 126 -5.99 -19.56 3.02
C ILE A 126 -6.55 -19.68 1.60
N ARG A 127 -6.60 -20.90 1.04
CA ARG A 127 -7.16 -21.13 -0.29
C ARG A 127 -8.62 -20.68 -0.35
N ASN A 128 -9.45 -21.09 0.60
CA ASN A 128 -10.88 -20.78 0.61
C ASN A 128 -11.19 -19.31 0.96
N ASP A 129 -10.36 -18.70 1.80
CA ASP A 129 -10.57 -17.35 2.31
C ASP A 129 -10.14 -16.28 1.31
N VAL A 130 -8.97 -16.45 0.70
CA VAL A 130 -8.27 -15.39 -0.02
C VAL A 130 -8.58 -15.40 -1.52
N VAL A 131 -8.87 -16.56 -2.11
CA VAL A 131 -8.99 -16.72 -3.56
C VAL A 131 -10.12 -17.68 -3.93
N ARG A 132 -10.87 -17.36 -4.98
CA ARG A 132 -11.90 -18.25 -5.55
C ARG A 132 -11.28 -19.20 -6.57
N PRO A 133 -11.95 -20.31 -6.94
CA PRO A 133 -11.46 -21.23 -7.97
C PRO A 133 -11.19 -20.57 -9.32
N ASP A 134 -11.92 -19.49 -9.65
CA ASP A 134 -11.74 -18.69 -10.86
C ASP A 134 -10.56 -17.70 -10.80
N GLY A 135 -9.79 -17.70 -9.70
CA GLY A 135 -8.64 -16.82 -9.48
C GLY A 135 -9.00 -15.41 -9.03
N THR A 136 -10.28 -15.10 -8.79
CA THR A 136 -10.73 -13.82 -8.24
C THR A 136 -10.63 -13.79 -6.71
N THR A 137 -10.91 -12.64 -6.10
CA THR A 137 -10.82 -12.48 -4.64
C THR A 137 -11.81 -13.36 -3.91
N GLY A 138 -11.31 -14.12 -2.92
CA GLY A 138 -12.09 -14.90 -1.99
C GLY A 138 -12.91 -14.04 -1.02
N PRO A 139 -13.88 -14.64 -0.31
CA PRO A 139 -14.81 -13.96 0.58
C PRO A 139 -14.14 -13.22 1.74
N LEU A 140 -12.97 -13.69 2.19
CA LEU A 140 -12.22 -13.13 3.31
C LEU A 140 -10.90 -12.49 2.86
N TYR A 141 -10.76 -12.14 1.57
CA TYR A 141 -9.58 -11.47 1.03
C TYR A 141 -9.20 -10.24 1.86
N ALA A 142 -10.10 -9.25 1.96
CA ALA A 142 -9.79 -8.00 2.66
C ALA A 142 -9.49 -8.21 4.16
N PRO A 143 -10.28 -9.00 4.93
CA PRO A 143 -9.91 -9.37 6.30
C PRO A 143 -8.53 -10.00 6.44
N ARG A 144 -8.16 -10.96 5.57
CA ARG A 144 -6.84 -11.62 5.61
C ARG A 144 -5.69 -10.67 5.28
N ILE A 145 -5.87 -9.81 4.29
CA ILE A 145 -4.89 -8.77 3.96
C ILE A 145 -4.70 -7.78 5.13
N ASN A 146 -5.79 -7.36 5.78
CA ASN A 146 -5.72 -6.47 6.92
C ASN A 146 -5.04 -7.12 8.13
N ASP A 147 -5.42 -8.35 8.46
CA ASP A 147 -4.83 -9.12 9.56
C ASP A 147 -3.32 -9.33 9.36
N PHE A 148 -2.91 -9.72 8.16
CA PHE A 148 -1.50 -9.80 7.78
C PHE A 148 -0.78 -8.46 7.98
N ALA A 149 -1.32 -7.38 7.38
CA ALA A 149 -0.69 -6.06 7.39
C ALA A 149 -0.58 -5.45 8.79
N GLU A 150 -1.50 -5.78 9.70
CA GLU A 150 -1.52 -5.24 11.06
C GLU A 150 -0.58 -6.03 12.00
N LYS A 151 -0.62 -7.36 11.94
CA LYS A 151 -0.02 -8.22 12.97
C LYS A 151 1.30 -8.87 12.56
N TYR A 152 1.51 -9.12 11.27
CA TYR A 152 2.62 -9.98 10.81
C TYR A 152 3.59 -9.25 9.87
N TRP A 153 3.09 -8.30 9.07
CA TRP A 153 3.88 -7.60 8.08
C TRP A 153 4.99 -6.75 8.71
N ASP A 154 6.23 -7.00 8.31
CA ASP A 154 7.41 -6.20 8.64
C ASP A 154 7.64 -5.14 7.57
N VAL A 155 7.23 -3.91 7.91
CA VAL A 155 7.37 -2.72 7.06
C VAL A 155 8.84 -2.42 6.73
N ARG A 156 9.77 -2.66 7.67
CA ARG A 156 11.20 -2.35 7.47
C ARG A 156 11.80 -3.30 6.45
N THR A 157 11.54 -4.60 6.60
CA THR A 157 11.97 -5.63 5.65
C THR A 157 11.34 -5.40 4.27
N ALA A 158 10.04 -5.11 4.21
CA ALA A 158 9.37 -4.78 2.95
C ALA A 158 10.00 -3.55 2.26
N ALA A 159 10.35 -2.51 3.01
CA ALA A 159 10.95 -1.30 2.46
C ALA A 159 12.38 -1.50 1.92
N GLN A 160 13.11 -2.52 2.39
CA GLN A 160 14.41 -2.88 1.81
C GLN A 160 14.27 -3.49 0.41
N ASN A 161 13.13 -4.14 0.14
CA ASN A 161 12.87 -4.86 -1.11
C ASN A 161 11.90 -4.12 -2.05
N SER A 162 11.33 -2.98 -1.64
CA SER A 162 10.40 -2.17 -2.44
C SER A 162 10.87 -0.71 -2.50
N PRO A 163 11.42 -0.25 -3.65
CA PRO A 163 11.84 1.13 -3.81
C PRO A 163 10.71 2.15 -3.64
N SER A 164 9.48 1.83 -4.06
CA SER A 164 8.36 2.77 -3.90
C SER A 164 7.91 2.90 -2.45
N LEU A 165 7.94 1.82 -1.66
CA LEU A 165 7.70 1.85 -0.21
C LEU A 165 8.80 2.61 0.53
N HIS A 166 10.07 2.34 0.20
CA HIS A 166 11.21 3.05 0.80
C HIS A 166 11.05 4.57 0.65
N ARG A 167 10.77 5.05 -0.57
CA ARG A 167 10.53 6.47 -0.84
C ARG A 167 9.29 7.01 -0.11
N ALA A 168 8.26 6.19 0.08
CA ALA A 168 7.07 6.60 0.83
C ALA A 168 7.40 6.83 2.31
N LEU A 169 8.18 5.94 2.94
CA LEU A 169 8.61 6.09 4.32
C LEU A 169 9.52 7.31 4.51
N ALA A 170 10.47 7.54 3.60
CA ALA A 170 11.33 8.73 3.65
C ALA A 170 10.52 10.03 3.63
N ARG A 171 9.50 10.12 2.77
CA ARG A 171 8.62 11.30 2.72
C ARG A 171 7.72 11.45 3.95
N LEU A 172 7.32 10.35 4.59
CA LEU A 172 6.56 10.40 5.85
C LEU A 172 7.42 10.92 7.00
N GLU A 173 8.71 10.55 7.03
CA GLU A 173 9.66 11.05 8.01
C GLU A 173 9.91 12.56 7.83
N GLU A 174 10.04 13.03 6.59
CA GLU A 174 10.11 14.46 6.27
C GLU A 174 8.85 15.21 6.70
N LEU A 175 7.66 14.64 6.43
CA LEU A 175 6.40 15.21 6.87
C LEU A 175 6.32 15.27 8.40
N ARG A 176 6.74 14.22 9.11
CA ARG A 176 6.80 14.23 10.58
C ARG A 176 7.71 15.33 11.10
N SER A 177 8.91 15.44 10.53
CA SER A 177 9.88 16.48 10.91
C SER A 177 9.29 17.87 10.70
N PHE A 178 8.64 18.11 9.55
CA PHE A 178 7.93 19.36 9.29
C PHE A 178 6.86 19.66 10.35
N LEU A 179 6.01 18.68 10.67
CA LEU A 179 4.91 18.84 11.63
C LEU A 179 5.38 19.10 13.06
N LEU A 180 6.56 18.60 13.46
CA LEU A 180 7.12 18.84 14.80
C LEU A 180 7.78 20.21 14.94
N THR A 181 8.10 20.89 13.83
CA THR A 181 8.73 22.23 13.82
C THR A 181 7.74 23.38 13.69
N ARG A 182 6.43 23.08 13.76
CA ARG A 182 5.32 24.02 13.62
C ARG A 182 4.49 24.04 14.90
#